data_AF-A0A379V0G4-F1
#
_entry.id   AF-A0A379V0G4-F1
#
_cell.length_a   1.000
_cell.length_b   1.000
_cell.length_c   1.000
_cell.angle_alpha   90.00
_cell.angle_beta   90.00
_cell.angle_gamma   90.00
#
_symmetry.space_group_name_H-M   'P 1'
#
loop_
_entity.id
_entity.type
_entity.pdbx_description
1 polymer ?
#
loop_
_entity_poly.entity_id
_entity_poly.type
_entity_poly.pdbx_seq_one_letter_code
_entity_poly.pdbx_strand_id
1 'polypeptide(L)'
;MNVSVVTERRTPAYSSLAAGELNGLVARALLTEARLTPKPGLVDIRNSGAHRDMDLAAFERSTTAIAPWMEKFFIMGNNTAALAAENVLVMLRPLGMACENDMLQATNGVNTHRGAISLLAC
;
A
#
# COMPACT_ATOMS: atom_id res chain seq x y z
N MET A 1 -44.82 -9.67 -11.71
CA MET A 1 -44.33 -8.32 -11.39
C MET A 1 -43.58 -8.42 -10.07
N ASN A 2 -42.30 -8.03 -10.08
CA ASN A 2 -41.30 -7.99 -9.00
C ASN A 2 -41.03 -9.22 -8.15
N VAL A 3 -40.00 -9.96 -8.55
CA VAL A 3 -39.16 -10.75 -7.63
C VAL A 3 -38.28 -9.74 -6.87
N SER A 4 -38.53 -9.60 -5.57
CA SER A 4 -37.64 -8.86 -4.68
C SER A 4 -36.31 -9.62 -4.58
N VAL A 5 -35.32 -9.19 -5.35
CA VAL A 5 -33.94 -9.66 -5.17
C VAL A 5 -33.43 -8.98 -3.90
N VAL A 6 -33.63 -9.64 -2.77
CA VAL A 6 -32.88 -9.35 -1.55
C VAL A 6 -31.42 -9.67 -1.88
N THR A 7 -30.64 -8.65 -2.20
CA THR A 7 -29.19 -8.78 -2.25
C THR A 7 -28.70 -8.92 -0.82
N GLU A 8 -28.67 -10.17 -0.33
CA GLU A 8 -27.84 -10.55 0.81
C GLU A 8 -26.41 -10.10 0.47
N ARG A 9 -25.98 -8.98 1.06
CA ARG A 9 -24.57 -8.62 1.10
C ARG A 9 -23.89 -9.67 1.96
N ARG A 10 -23.37 -10.71 1.30
CA ARG A 10 -22.48 -11.69 1.89
C ARG A 10 -21.30 -10.92 2.47
N THR A 11 -21.29 -10.69 3.79
CA THR A 11 -20.12 -10.15 4.49
C THR A 11 -19.00 -11.17 4.24
N PRO A 12 -17.94 -10.85 3.49
CA PRO A 12 -16.84 -11.79 3.39
C PRO A 12 -16.30 -11.92 4.81
N ALA A 13 -16.33 -13.14 5.34
CA ALA A 13 -15.64 -13.50 6.56
C ALA A 13 -14.13 -13.39 6.31
N TYR A 14 -13.62 -12.16 6.21
CA TYR A 14 -12.21 -11.91 6.46
C TYR A 14 -12.06 -12.16 7.95
N SER A 15 -11.60 -13.37 8.28
CA SER A 15 -11.00 -13.66 9.59
C SER A 15 -10.13 -12.47 9.95
N SER A 16 -10.37 -11.89 11.12
CA SER A 16 -9.70 -10.68 11.60
C SER A 16 -8.18 -10.89 11.55
N LEU A 17 -7.55 -10.46 10.45
CA LEU A 17 -6.10 -10.37 10.40
C LEU A 17 -5.72 -9.40 11.51
N ALA A 18 -4.92 -9.86 12.46
CA ALA A 18 -4.39 -8.96 13.45
C ALA A 18 -3.56 -7.90 12.70
N ALA A 19 -3.64 -6.65 13.13
CA ALA A 19 -2.88 -5.52 12.56
C ALA A 19 -1.42 -5.85 12.22
N GLY A 20 -0.73 -6.55 13.13
CA GLY A 20 0.65 -6.99 12.94
C GLY A 20 0.84 -7.98 11.79
N GLU A 21 -0.13 -8.86 11.53
CA GLU A 21 -0.08 -9.82 10.42
C GLU A 21 -0.19 -9.12 9.07
N LEU A 22 -1.06 -8.10 8.97
CA LEU A 22 -1.20 -7.29 7.77
C LEU A 22 0.09 -6.54 7.44
N ASN A 23 0.71 -5.91 8.45
CA ASN A 23 1.97 -5.19 8.27
C ASN A 23 3.08 -6.13 7.79
N GLY A 24 3.17 -7.34 8.36
CA GLY A 24 4.13 -8.36 7.93
C GLY A 24 3.86 -8.90 6.53
N LEU A 25 2.60 -9.05 6.12
CA LEU A 25 2.24 -9.43 4.75
C LEU A 25 2.65 -8.37 3.73
N VAL A 26 2.35 -7.09 4.00
CA VAL A 26 2.69 -6.01 3.08
C VAL A 26 4.21 -5.83 2.99
N ALA A 27 4.92 -5.87 4.13
CA ALA A 27 6.37 -5.79 4.14
C ALA A 27 6.99 -6.91 3.28
N ARG A 28 6.51 -8.15 3.43
CA ARG A 28 6.98 -9.27 2.60
C ARG A 28 6.66 -9.07 1.12
N ALA A 29 5.47 -8.59 0.79
CA ALA A 29 5.06 -8.36 -0.60
C ALA A 29 5.95 -7.30 -1.27
N LEU A 30 6.14 -6.15 -0.63
CA LEU A 30 6.99 -5.05 -1.14
C LEU A 30 8.45 -5.49 -1.29
N LEU A 31 9.01 -6.19 -0.28
CA LEU A 31 10.37 -6.71 -0.39
C LEU A 31 10.52 -7.77 -1.48
N THR A 32 9.52 -8.63 -1.66
CA THR A 32 9.55 -9.67 -2.70
C THR A 32 9.53 -9.03 -4.09
N GLU A 33 8.71 -8.01 -4.30
CA GLU A 33 8.65 -7.24 -5.54
C GLU A 33 9.98 -6.52 -5.82
N ALA A 34 10.54 -5.84 -4.82
CA ALA A 34 11.80 -5.10 -4.95
C ALA A 34 12.99 -6.04 -5.23
N ARG A 35 12.94 -7.26 -4.69
CA ARG A 35 13.99 -8.29 -4.85
C ARG A 35 13.81 -9.16 -6.10
N LEU A 36 12.67 -9.10 -6.77
CA LEU A 36 12.45 -9.89 -7.99
C LEU A 36 13.53 -9.51 -9.03
N THR A 37 14.16 -10.50 -9.65
CA THR A 37 15.31 -10.28 -10.54
C THR A 37 15.25 -11.27 -11.70
N PRO A 38 15.47 -10.86 -12.97
CA PRO A 38 15.79 -9.50 -13.41
C PRO A 38 14.58 -8.58 -13.50
N LYS A 39 14.75 -7.27 -13.27
CA LYS A 39 13.74 -6.25 -13.58
C LYS A 39 14.29 -5.21 -14.58
N PRO A 40 14.08 -5.41 -15.90
CA PRO A 40 14.61 -4.52 -16.92
C PRO A 40 14.22 -3.05 -16.68
N GLY A 41 15.21 -2.19 -16.46
CA GLY A 41 15.03 -0.76 -16.24
C GLY A 41 14.62 -0.34 -14.82
N LEU A 42 14.24 -1.28 -13.95
CA LEU A 42 13.87 -1.01 -12.56
C LEU A 42 14.98 -1.46 -11.60
N VAL A 43 14.87 -1.03 -10.34
CA VAL A 43 15.72 -1.52 -9.26
C VAL A 43 15.41 -3.00 -8.97
N ASP A 44 16.46 -3.81 -8.87
CA ASP A 44 16.42 -5.21 -8.42
C ASP A 44 17.64 -5.55 -7.53
N ILE A 45 17.88 -6.84 -7.26
CA ILE A 45 19.03 -7.29 -6.45
C ILE A 45 20.37 -6.99 -7.15
N ARG A 46 20.41 -7.00 -8.48
CA ARG A 46 21.66 -6.89 -9.24
C ARG A 46 22.08 -5.45 -9.45
N ASN A 47 21.12 -4.53 -9.64
CA ASN A 47 21.42 -3.13 -9.95
C ASN A 47 20.22 -2.19 -9.73
N SER A 48 20.47 -0.89 -9.87
CA SER A 48 19.46 0.18 -9.80
C SER A 48 18.65 0.39 -11.10
N GLY A 49 18.80 -0.48 -12.10
CA GLY A 49 18.16 -0.30 -13.39
C GLY A 49 18.60 0.99 -14.08
N ALA A 50 17.62 1.77 -14.57
CA ALA A 50 17.87 3.09 -15.17
C ALA A 50 18.03 4.21 -14.12
N HIS A 51 17.83 3.91 -12.83
CA HIS A 51 17.81 4.91 -11.78
C HIS A 51 19.20 5.29 -11.29
N ARG A 52 19.35 6.55 -10.87
CA ARG A 52 20.57 7.09 -10.25
C ARG A 52 20.34 7.61 -8.82
N ASP A 53 19.09 7.75 -8.45
CA ASP A 53 18.58 8.33 -7.21
C ASP A 53 18.10 7.28 -6.21
N MET A 54 17.99 6.01 -6.62
CA MET A 54 17.52 4.91 -5.78
C MET A 54 18.25 3.60 -6.04
N ASP A 55 18.27 2.75 -5.01
CA ASP A 55 18.82 1.41 -5.00
C ASP A 55 17.94 0.47 -4.16
N LEU A 56 18.29 -0.81 -4.10
CA LEU A 56 17.52 -1.78 -3.32
C LEU A 56 17.42 -1.38 -1.83
N ALA A 57 18.48 -0.81 -1.26
CA ALA A 57 18.49 -0.38 0.13
C ALA A 57 17.48 0.75 0.39
N ALA A 58 17.27 1.67 -0.56
CA ALA A 58 16.21 2.66 -0.50
C ALA A 58 14.82 2.00 -0.47
N PHE A 59 14.58 0.96 -1.28
CA PHE A 59 13.32 0.19 -1.26
C PHE A 59 13.11 -0.57 0.06
N GLU A 60 14.17 -1.10 0.68
CA GLU A 60 14.09 -1.76 1.99
C GLU A 60 13.72 -0.76 3.11
N ARG A 61 14.36 0.42 3.13
CA ARG A 61 14.01 1.50 4.07
C ARG A 61 12.57 1.98 3.87
N SER A 62 12.19 2.18 2.61
CA SER A 62 10.83 2.53 2.21
C SER A 62 9.79 1.52 2.68
N THR A 63 10.05 0.23 2.51
CA THR A 63 9.15 -0.84 2.96
C THR A 63 8.93 -0.79 4.47
N THR A 64 10.01 -0.58 5.23
CA THR A 64 9.95 -0.48 6.70
C THR A 64 9.12 0.73 7.14
N ALA A 65 9.23 1.85 6.42
CA ALA A 65 8.45 3.06 6.71
C ALA A 65 6.97 2.89 6.35
N ILE A 66 6.64 2.22 5.25
CA ILE A 66 5.28 2.10 4.72
C ILE A 66 4.46 1.01 5.42
N ALA A 67 5.07 -0.14 5.73
CA ALA A 67 4.32 -1.31 6.21
C ALA A 67 3.38 -1.02 7.40
N PRO A 68 3.77 -0.23 8.44
CA PRO A 68 2.88 0.11 9.54
C PRO A 68 1.65 0.95 9.16
N TRP A 69 1.67 1.65 8.03
CA TRP A 69 0.54 2.45 7.55
C TRP A 69 -0.61 1.61 7.02
N MET A 70 -0.36 0.36 6.64
CA MET A 70 -1.33 -0.51 5.98
C MET A 70 -2.50 -0.88 6.87
N GLU A 71 -2.26 -1.04 8.17
CA GLU A 71 -3.31 -1.16 9.17
C GLU A 71 -4.28 0.03 9.13
N LYS A 72 -3.75 1.26 9.07
CA LYS A 72 -4.58 2.47 9.04
C LYS A 72 -5.40 2.55 7.75
N PHE A 73 -4.81 2.19 6.61
CA PHE A 73 -5.51 2.11 5.32
C PHE A 73 -6.65 1.10 5.38
N PHE A 74 -6.37 -0.09 5.92
CA PHE A 74 -7.34 -1.16 6.06
C PHE A 74 -8.50 -0.76 6.98
N ILE A 75 -8.21 -0.22 8.16
CA ILE A 75 -9.24 0.23 9.11
C ILE A 75 -10.11 1.32 8.47
N MET A 76 -9.51 2.33 7.83
CA MET A 76 -10.25 3.39 7.17
C MET A 76 -11.14 2.85 6.05
N GLY A 77 -10.58 2.03 5.15
CA GLY A 77 -11.33 1.41 4.05
C GLY A 77 -12.48 0.53 4.55
N ASN A 78 -12.24 -0.28 5.58
CA ASN A 78 -13.26 -1.15 6.17
C ASN A 78 -14.40 -0.35 6.81
N ASN A 79 -14.07 0.67 7.61
CA ASN A 79 -15.06 1.50 8.31
C ASN A 79 -15.90 2.35 7.35
N THR A 80 -15.40 2.61 6.14
CA THR A 80 -16.03 3.49 5.16
C THR A 80 -16.53 2.75 3.93
N ALA A 81 -16.46 1.41 3.91
CA ALA A 81 -16.80 0.56 2.77
C ALA A 81 -18.25 0.68 2.27
N ALA A 82 -19.16 1.21 3.10
CA ALA A 82 -20.55 1.45 2.72
C ALA A 82 -20.78 2.79 2.00
N LEU A 83 -19.78 3.67 1.96
CA LEU A 83 -19.85 4.99 1.34
C LEU A 83 -19.48 4.94 -0.14
N ALA A 84 -19.83 5.99 -0.87
CA ALA A 84 -19.38 6.17 -2.24
C ALA A 84 -17.84 6.33 -2.29
N ALA A 85 -17.22 5.80 -3.35
CA ALA A 85 -15.77 5.74 -3.47
C ALA A 85 -15.10 7.13 -3.38
N GLU A 86 -15.75 8.15 -3.91
CA GLU A 86 -15.27 9.53 -3.89
C GLU A 86 -15.12 10.06 -2.45
N ASN A 87 -16.07 9.71 -1.58
CA ASN A 87 -16.02 10.08 -0.17
C ASN A 87 -14.91 9.32 0.57
N VAL A 88 -14.74 8.03 0.24
CA VAL A 88 -13.66 7.20 0.81
C VAL A 88 -12.29 7.76 0.42
N LEU A 89 -12.10 8.10 -0.86
CA LEU A 89 -10.84 8.67 -1.37
C LEU A 89 -10.50 10.00 -0.69
N VAL A 90 -11.48 10.89 -0.46
CA VAL A 90 -11.27 12.14 0.30
C VAL A 90 -10.73 11.85 1.70
N MET A 91 -11.19 10.78 2.35
CA MET A 91 -10.72 10.38 3.68
C MET A 91 -9.36 9.67 3.66
N LEU A 92 -9.03 8.93 2.60
CA LEU A 92 -7.76 8.22 2.46
C LEU A 92 -6.59 9.14 2.04
N ARG A 93 -6.85 10.22 1.31
CA ARG A 93 -5.83 11.20 0.88
C ARG A 93 -4.90 11.68 1.99
N PRO A 94 -5.38 12.23 3.13
CA PRO A 94 -4.48 12.69 4.19
C PRO A 94 -3.64 11.56 4.78
N LEU A 95 -4.17 10.32 4.81
CA LEU A 95 -3.44 9.15 5.26
C LEU A 95 -2.31 8.79 4.28
N GLY A 96 -2.60 8.84 2.97
CA GLY A 96 -1.59 8.66 1.92
C GLY A 96 -0.49 9.71 1.96
N MET A 97 -0.83 10.98 2.14
CA MET A 97 0.16 12.05 2.25
C MET A 97 1.09 11.85 3.46
N ALA A 98 0.55 11.41 4.60
CA ALA A 98 1.36 11.12 5.78
C ALA A 98 2.27 9.90 5.56
N CYS A 99 1.75 8.83 4.97
CA CYS A 99 2.54 7.65 4.59
C CYS A 99 3.66 7.99 3.59
N GLU A 100 3.36 8.83 2.59
CA GLU A 100 4.33 9.30 1.61
C GLU A 100 5.43 10.13 2.27
N ASN A 101 5.07 11.03 3.21
CA ASN A 101 6.05 11.81 3.94
C ASN A 101 7.00 10.93 4.75
N ASP A 102 6.49 9.94 5.48
CA ASP A 102 7.33 9.00 6.25
C ASP A 102 8.26 8.19 5.34
N MET A 103 7.75 7.75 4.18
CA MET A 103 8.57 7.09 3.16
C MET A 103 9.70 8.02 2.71
N LEU A 104 9.38 9.27 2.33
CA LEU A 104 10.37 10.25 1.87
C LEU A 104 11.41 10.55 2.94
N GLN A 105 11.04 10.65 4.22
CA GLN A 105 12.01 10.83 5.30
C GLN A 105 12.94 9.62 5.42
N ALA A 106 12.42 8.39 5.34
CA ALA A 106 13.23 7.17 5.42
C ALA A 106 14.15 6.96 4.19
N THR A 107 13.82 7.57 3.06
CA THR A 107 14.56 7.42 1.80
C THR A 107 15.36 8.65 1.40
N ASN A 108 15.49 9.67 2.28
CA ASN A 108 16.15 10.94 1.98
C ASN A 108 15.56 11.67 0.75
N GLY A 109 14.23 11.66 0.62
CA GLY A 109 13.49 12.37 -0.43
C GLY A 109 13.28 11.57 -1.72
N VAL A 110 13.65 10.30 -1.75
CA VAL A 110 13.60 9.45 -2.94
C VAL A 110 12.24 8.77 -3.09
N ASN A 111 11.66 8.82 -4.29
CA ASN A 111 10.25 8.51 -4.58
C ASN A 111 9.92 7.01 -4.78
N THR A 112 10.57 6.10 -4.06
CA THR A 112 10.49 4.62 -4.21
C THR A 112 9.07 4.04 -4.42
N HIS A 113 8.35 3.71 -3.35
CA HIS A 113 7.00 3.11 -3.40
C HIS A 113 5.89 4.15 -3.51
N ARG A 114 6.19 5.36 -4.01
CA ARG A 114 5.21 6.45 -4.13
C ARG A 114 3.96 6.00 -4.91
N GLY A 115 4.17 5.28 -6.02
CA GLY A 115 3.08 4.75 -6.84
C GLY A 115 2.17 3.78 -6.08
N ALA A 116 2.73 2.95 -5.19
CA ALA A 116 1.93 2.04 -4.36
C ALA A 116 1.07 2.80 -3.35
N ILE A 117 1.60 3.89 -2.78
CA ILE A 117 0.84 4.77 -1.87
C ILE A 117 -0.27 5.49 -2.63
N SER A 118 0.02 6.05 -3.81
CA SER A 118 -0.97 6.75 -4.63
C SER A 118 -2.13 5.84 -5.04
N LEU A 119 -1.88 4.56 -5.34
CA LEU A 119 -2.94 3.59 -5.66
C LEU A 119 -3.97 3.43 -4.53
N LEU A 120 -3.56 3.60 -3.28
CA LEU A 120 -4.43 3.46 -2.10
C LEU A 120 -5.12 4.77 -1.71
N ALA A 121 -4.67 5.91 -2.23
CA ALA A 121 -5.00 7.21 -1.65
C ALA A 121 -5.34 8.31 -2.67
N CYS A 122 -5.39 8.04 -3.98
CA CYS A 122 -5.64 9.05 -5.02
C CYS A 122 -6.84 8.72 -5.89
#